data_AF-Q8VVC2-F1
#
_entry.id   AF-Q8VVC2-F1
#
_cell.length_a   1.000
_cell.length_b   1.000
_cell.length_c   1.000
_cell.angle_alpha   90.00
_cell.angle_beta   90.00
_cell.angle_gamma   90.00
#
_symmetry.space_group_name_H-M   'P 1'
#
loop_
_entity.id
_entity.type
_entity.pdbx_description
1 polymer ?
#
loop_
_entity_poly.entity_id
_entity_poly.type
_entity_poly.pdbx_seq_one_letter_code
_entity_poly.pdbx_strand_id
1 'polypeptide(L)'
;MTKYIKKNLLKLSLIVSLLVACGLTGETKIRLESSAQEIKDEINKIKANAKKEGVKFEAFTDKQTGSKVSEKPEFILKAKIKAIQVAEKFVKAIKEEAEKLKKSGSSGAFSAMYDLMLDVSKPLEEIGIQKMTGTVTKEAEKTPPTTAEGILAIAQAMEEKLNNVNKKQQDALKNLEEKANTAATT
;
A
#
# COMPACT_ATOMS: atom_id res chain seq x y z
N MET A 1 41.60 3.48 -13.06
CA MET A 1 40.73 3.85 -14.19
C MET A 1 39.32 4.00 -13.64
N THR A 2 39.00 5.17 -13.07
CA THR A 2 37.81 5.31 -12.19
C THR A 2 37.17 6.68 -12.45
N LYS A 3 36.39 6.80 -13.54
CA LYS A 3 35.80 8.11 -13.90
C LYS A 3 34.41 8.11 -14.53
N TYR A 4 33.69 7.00 -14.58
CA TYR A 4 32.41 6.94 -15.32
C TYR A 4 31.13 6.59 -14.54
N ILE A 5 31.19 6.20 -13.27
CA ILE A 5 29.98 5.72 -12.56
C ILE A 5 29.13 6.85 -11.95
N LYS A 6 29.69 8.04 -11.73
CA LYS A 6 29.00 9.12 -10.97
C LYS A 6 28.06 10.04 -11.79
N LYS A 7 28.06 9.98 -13.12
CA LYS A 7 27.27 10.93 -13.95
C LYS A 7 25.83 10.51 -14.23
N ASN A 8 25.49 9.22 -14.16
CA ASN A 8 24.12 8.75 -14.38
C ASN A 8 23.30 8.65 -13.08
N LEU A 9 23.95 8.51 -11.92
CA LEU A 9 23.26 8.45 -10.63
C LEU A 9 22.71 9.82 -10.20
N LEU A 10 23.42 10.91 -10.52
CA LEU A 10 22.94 12.26 -10.24
C LEU A 10 21.76 12.68 -11.13
N LYS A 11 21.61 12.09 -12.34
CA LYS A 11 20.52 12.44 -13.25
C LYS A 11 19.19 11.79 -12.87
N LEU A 12 19.19 10.66 -12.15
CA LEU A 12 17.96 10.05 -11.62
C LEU A 12 17.38 10.81 -10.42
N SER A 13 18.23 11.47 -9.63
CA SER A 13 17.79 12.19 -8.42
C SER A 13 17.09 13.52 -8.71
N LEU A 14 17.32 14.12 -9.89
CA LEU A 14 16.77 15.44 -10.23
C LEU A 14 15.35 15.40 -10.82
N ILE A 15 14.89 14.23 -11.28
CA ILE A 15 13.55 14.10 -11.91
C ILE A 15 12.44 13.99 -10.85
N VAL A 16 12.77 13.64 -9.61
CA VAL A 16 11.78 13.49 -8.53
C VAL A 16 11.26 14.84 -8.01
N SER A 17 12.01 15.92 -8.20
CA SER A 17 11.70 17.24 -7.63
C SER A 17 10.93 18.21 -8.55
N LEU A 18 10.64 17.83 -9.80
CA LEU A 18 9.97 18.75 -10.77
C LEU A 18 8.54 18.37 -11.18
N LEU A 19 7.96 17.28 -10.67
CA LEU A 19 6.64 16.78 -11.10
C LEU A 19 5.49 17.03 -10.11
N VAL A 20 5.75 17.62 -8.93
CA VAL A 20 4.81 17.56 -7.79
C VAL A 20 3.72 18.65 -7.76
N ALA A 21 3.62 19.56 -8.75
CA ALA A 21 2.65 20.66 -8.60
C ALA A 21 2.00 21.14 -9.90
N CYS A 22 1.32 20.26 -10.66
CA CYS A 22 0.29 20.75 -11.61
C CYS A 22 -0.74 19.71 -12.12
N GLY A 23 -0.96 18.59 -11.41
CA GLY A 23 -1.82 17.51 -11.91
C GLY A 23 -3.26 17.53 -11.35
N LEU A 24 -3.38 17.22 -10.06
CA LEU A 24 -4.67 17.14 -9.36
C LEU A 24 -5.13 18.54 -8.94
N THR A 25 -6.38 18.90 -9.23
CA THR A 25 -6.98 20.18 -8.86
C THR A 25 -8.36 19.99 -8.22
N GLY A 26 -8.84 21.00 -7.50
CA GLY A 26 -10.20 21.04 -6.96
C GLY A 26 -10.55 19.89 -6.01
N GLU A 27 -11.80 19.43 -6.11
CA GLU A 27 -12.39 18.41 -5.23
C GLU A 27 -11.68 17.05 -5.31
N THR A 28 -11.23 16.63 -6.49
CA THR A 28 -10.50 15.37 -6.68
C THR A 28 -9.17 15.36 -5.91
N LYS A 29 -8.43 16.47 -5.91
CA LYS A 29 -7.19 16.59 -5.12
C LYS A 29 -7.47 16.39 -3.63
N ILE A 30 -8.44 17.15 -3.10
CA ILE A 30 -8.80 17.10 -1.68
C ILE A 30 -9.25 15.70 -1.29
N ARG A 31 -10.10 15.06 -2.10
CA ARG A 31 -10.62 13.72 -1.84
C ARG A 31 -9.51 12.67 -1.78
N LEU A 32 -8.60 12.68 -2.75
CA LEU A 32 -7.54 11.68 -2.83
C LEU A 32 -6.43 11.90 -1.79
N GLU A 33 -6.01 13.15 -1.56
CA GLU A 33 -5.04 13.47 -0.50
C GLU A 33 -5.61 13.16 0.89
N SER A 34 -6.89 13.50 1.15
CA SER A 34 -7.57 13.14 2.40
C SER A 34 -7.64 11.63 2.58
N SER A 35 -8.02 10.89 1.53
CA SER A 35 -8.07 9.42 1.59
C SER A 35 -6.70 8.80 1.85
N ALA A 36 -5.64 9.33 1.24
CA ALA A 36 -4.27 8.89 1.49
C ALA A 36 -3.83 9.19 2.94
N GLN A 37 -4.18 10.37 3.46
CA GLN A 37 -3.89 10.73 4.84
C GLN A 37 -4.65 9.86 5.84
N GLU A 38 -5.93 9.57 5.58
CA GLU A 38 -6.74 8.66 6.40
C GLU A 38 -6.10 7.25 6.49
N ILE A 39 -5.58 6.72 5.37
CA ILE A 39 -4.84 5.45 5.40
C ILE A 39 -3.62 5.55 6.31
N LYS A 40 -2.80 6.60 6.13
CA LYS A 40 -1.57 6.78 6.93
C LYS A 40 -1.89 6.87 8.40
N ASP A 41 -2.91 7.65 8.77
CA ASP A 41 -3.34 7.85 10.15
C ASP A 41 -3.87 6.54 10.75
N GLU A 42 -4.70 5.80 10.01
CA GLU A 42 -5.26 4.55 10.50
C GLU A 42 -4.18 3.45 10.59
N ILE A 43 -3.23 3.38 9.65
CA ILE A 43 -2.07 2.48 9.75
C ILE A 43 -1.19 2.86 10.95
N ASN A 44 -0.92 4.14 11.16
CA ASN A 44 -0.14 4.62 12.31
C ASN A 44 -0.83 4.26 13.63
N LYS A 45 -2.15 4.42 13.71
CA LYS A 45 -2.96 4.02 14.86
C LYS A 45 -2.91 2.50 15.09
N ILE A 46 -3.02 1.71 14.03
CA ILE A 46 -2.91 0.25 14.13
C ILE A 46 -1.52 -0.16 14.61
N LYS A 47 -0.46 0.44 14.06
CA LYS A 47 0.92 0.21 14.50
C LYS A 47 1.12 0.57 15.97
N ALA A 48 0.63 1.73 16.41
CA ALA A 48 0.73 2.16 17.80
C ALA A 48 0.03 1.17 18.75
N ASN A 49 -1.17 0.71 18.38
CA ASN A 49 -1.91 -0.28 19.17
C ASN A 49 -1.20 -1.64 19.20
N ALA A 50 -0.64 -2.08 18.08
CA ALA A 50 0.09 -3.35 18.01
C ALA A 50 1.37 -3.33 18.86
N LYS A 51 2.09 -2.21 18.88
CA LYS A 51 3.26 -2.06 19.76
C LYS A 51 2.89 -2.20 21.23
N LYS A 52 1.75 -1.64 21.67
CA LYS A 52 1.24 -1.80 23.04
C LYS A 52 0.96 -3.26 23.40
N GLU A 53 0.54 -4.05 22.42
CA GLU A 53 0.28 -5.49 22.55
C GLU A 53 1.52 -6.38 22.34
N GLY A 54 2.71 -5.78 22.25
CA GLY A 54 3.99 -6.51 22.16
C GLY A 54 4.43 -6.86 20.74
N VAL A 55 3.76 -6.37 19.70
CA VAL A 55 4.17 -6.58 18.31
C VAL A 55 5.44 -5.79 17.99
N LYS A 56 6.51 -6.51 17.67
CA LYS A 56 7.79 -5.95 17.22
C LYS A 56 7.83 -5.91 15.69
N PHE A 57 7.34 -4.83 15.09
CA PHE A 57 7.41 -4.63 13.64
C PHE A 57 8.85 -4.65 13.09
N GLU A 58 9.85 -4.33 13.91
CA GLU A 58 11.27 -4.41 13.55
C GLU A 58 11.74 -5.86 13.32
N ALA A 59 11.04 -6.84 13.89
CA ALA A 59 11.31 -8.25 13.63
C ALA A 59 10.76 -8.71 12.27
N PHE A 60 10.05 -7.83 11.55
CA PHE A 60 9.56 -8.14 10.22
C PHE A 60 10.71 -8.16 9.23
N THR A 61 10.91 -9.30 8.60
CA THR A 61 11.85 -9.45 7.49
C THR A 61 11.08 -9.59 6.19
N ASP A 62 11.77 -9.55 5.05
CA ASP A 62 11.20 -9.82 3.73
C ASP A 62 10.55 -11.21 3.61
N LYS A 63 10.85 -12.13 4.55
CA LYS A 63 10.36 -13.51 4.55
C LYS A 63 9.40 -13.82 5.70
N GLN A 64 9.37 -13.00 6.76
CA GLN A 64 8.62 -13.29 7.98
C GLN A 64 7.99 -12.03 8.57
N THR A 65 6.68 -11.84 8.32
CA THR A 65 5.85 -10.79 8.92
C THR A 65 4.57 -11.36 9.55
N GLY A 66 4.43 -12.69 9.60
CA GLY A 66 3.18 -13.38 9.96
C GLY A 66 3.10 -13.80 11.43
N SER A 67 2.22 -14.74 11.72
CA SER A 67 1.99 -15.29 13.07
C SER A 67 3.24 -15.84 13.78
N LYS A 68 4.28 -16.21 13.02
CA LYS A 68 5.53 -16.77 13.57
C LYS A 68 6.48 -15.75 14.21
N VAL A 69 6.25 -14.45 14.00
CA VAL A 69 7.12 -13.37 14.52
C VAL A 69 6.52 -12.61 15.69
N SER A 70 5.42 -13.11 16.27
CA SER A 70 4.78 -12.52 17.45
C SER A 70 4.23 -13.60 18.35
N GLU A 71 4.41 -13.39 19.65
CA GLU A 71 3.78 -14.18 20.72
C GLU A 71 2.25 -14.03 20.71
N LYS A 72 1.73 -12.93 20.13
CA LYS A 72 0.31 -12.67 19.91
C LYS A 72 0.00 -12.60 18.41
N PRO A 73 -0.10 -13.74 17.71
CA PRO A 73 -0.35 -13.78 16.27
C PRO A 73 -1.69 -13.14 15.88
N GLU A 74 -2.72 -13.32 16.70
CA GLU A 74 -4.07 -12.78 16.47
C GLU A 74 -4.06 -11.26 16.24
N PHE A 75 -3.26 -10.54 17.03
CA PHE A 75 -3.20 -9.08 16.96
C PHE A 75 -2.60 -8.61 15.63
N ILE A 76 -1.54 -9.28 15.15
CA ILE A 76 -0.94 -8.97 13.84
C ILE A 76 -1.93 -9.24 12.71
N LEU A 77 -2.64 -10.38 12.78
CA LEU A 77 -3.60 -10.76 11.75
C LEU A 77 -4.73 -9.72 11.66
N LYS A 78 -5.34 -9.35 12.81
CA LYS A 78 -6.39 -8.33 12.89
C LYS A 78 -5.90 -6.95 12.46
N ALA A 79 -4.67 -6.56 12.85
CA ALA A 79 -4.04 -5.32 12.42
C ALA A 79 -3.91 -5.23 10.89
N LYS A 80 -3.43 -6.29 10.25
CA LYS A 80 -3.30 -6.36 8.79
C LYS A 80 -4.64 -6.33 8.09
N ILE A 81 -5.63 -7.09 8.58
CA ILE A 81 -6.99 -7.09 8.02
C ILE A 81 -7.57 -5.67 8.04
N LYS A 82 -7.45 -4.98 9.18
CA LYS A 82 -7.95 -3.60 9.31
C LYS A 82 -7.22 -2.62 8.40
N ALA A 83 -5.90 -2.72 8.28
CA ALA A 83 -5.13 -1.90 7.35
C ALA A 83 -5.55 -2.12 5.90
N ILE A 84 -5.84 -3.37 5.51
CA ILE A 84 -6.31 -3.72 4.18
C ILE A 84 -7.68 -3.11 3.88
N GLN A 85 -8.64 -3.20 4.81
CA GLN A 85 -9.97 -2.61 4.64
C GLN A 85 -9.93 -1.09 4.38
N VAL A 86 -8.98 -0.39 5.00
CA VAL A 86 -8.81 1.06 4.79
C VAL A 86 -8.15 1.32 3.44
N ALA A 87 -7.14 0.52 3.07
CA ALA A 87 -6.49 0.60 1.77
C ALA A 87 -7.44 0.30 0.60
N GLU A 88 -8.36 -0.66 0.75
CA GLU A 88 -9.38 -0.97 -0.27
C GLU A 88 -10.27 0.23 -0.59
N LYS A 89 -10.64 1.04 0.43
CA LYS A 89 -11.43 2.27 0.22
C LYS A 89 -10.68 3.29 -0.64
N PHE A 90 -9.38 3.45 -0.39
CA PHE A 90 -8.53 4.34 -1.18
C PHE A 90 -8.35 3.84 -2.62
N VAL A 91 -8.08 2.54 -2.80
CA VAL A 91 -7.96 1.96 -4.15
C VAL A 91 -9.25 2.16 -4.93
N LYS A 92 -10.41 2.00 -4.29
CA LYS A 92 -11.71 2.32 -4.89
C LYS A 92 -11.82 3.80 -5.26
N ALA A 93 -11.42 4.72 -4.38
CA ALA A 93 -11.43 6.16 -4.67
C ALA A 93 -10.53 6.51 -5.86
N ILE A 94 -9.34 5.92 -5.95
CA ILE A 94 -8.43 6.09 -7.10
C ILE A 94 -9.09 5.62 -8.40
N LYS A 95 -9.74 4.44 -8.39
CA LYS A 95 -10.45 3.92 -9.57
C LYS A 95 -11.58 4.84 -10.02
N GLU A 96 -12.42 5.28 -9.08
CA GLU A 96 -13.52 6.21 -9.36
C GLU A 96 -13.01 7.54 -9.96
N GLU A 97 -11.97 8.13 -9.39
CA GLU A 97 -11.42 9.39 -9.88
C GLU A 97 -10.68 9.23 -11.22
N ALA A 98 -9.99 8.10 -11.43
CA ALA A 98 -9.37 7.78 -12.72
C ALA A 98 -10.41 7.62 -13.84
N GLU A 99 -11.55 6.98 -13.55
CA GLU A 99 -12.66 6.84 -14.50
C GLU A 99 -13.28 8.20 -14.87
N LYS A 100 -13.51 9.08 -13.88
CA LYS A 100 -14.01 10.44 -14.13
C LYS A 100 -13.06 11.23 -15.01
N LEU A 101 -11.76 11.09 -14.79
CA LEU A 101 -10.72 11.79 -15.54
C LEU A 101 -10.37 11.12 -16.87
N LYS A 102 -11.00 10.00 -17.25
CA LYS A 102 -10.68 9.27 -18.49
C LYS A 102 -10.72 10.13 -19.76
N LYS A 103 -11.61 11.12 -19.83
CA LYS A 103 -11.79 11.99 -21.01
C LYS A 103 -11.08 13.34 -20.91
N SER A 104 -10.75 13.80 -19.71
CA SER A 104 -10.32 15.17 -19.43
C SER A 104 -9.03 15.27 -18.59
N GLY A 105 -8.55 14.16 -18.07
CA GLY A 105 -7.38 14.07 -17.21
C GLY A 105 -6.09 14.29 -18.00
N SER A 106 -5.20 15.08 -17.42
CA SER A 106 -3.85 15.25 -17.93
C SER A 106 -2.94 14.12 -17.45
N SER A 107 -1.85 13.86 -18.17
CA SER A 107 -0.79 12.95 -17.72
C SER A 107 -0.22 13.34 -16.36
N GLY A 108 -0.20 14.64 -16.03
CA GLY A 108 0.18 15.15 -14.71
C GLY A 108 -0.80 14.74 -13.60
N ALA A 109 -2.11 14.74 -13.88
CA ALA A 109 -3.12 14.28 -12.92
C ALA A 109 -2.97 12.79 -12.62
N PHE A 110 -2.76 11.97 -13.64
CA PHE A 110 -2.52 10.54 -13.49
C PHE A 110 -1.20 10.25 -12.77
N SER A 111 -0.13 10.98 -13.09
CA SER A 111 1.16 10.86 -12.38
C SER A 111 1.00 11.15 -10.89
N ALA A 112 0.21 12.16 -10.53
CA ALA A 112 -0.04 12.48 -9.13
C ALA A 112 -0.89 11.41 -8.41
N MET A 113 -1.84 10.76 -9.09
CA MET A 113 -2.53 9.58 -8.54
C MET A 113 -1.58 8.42 -8.29
N TYR A 114 -0.62 8.20 -9.19
CA TYR A 114 0.42 7.19 -9.03
C TYR A 114 1.34 7.49 -7.84
N ASP A 115 1.75 8.76 -7.67
CA ASP A 115 2.52 9.18 -6.51
C ASP A 115 1.78 8.90 -5.19
N LEU A 116 0.46 9.15 -5.15
CA LEU A 116 -0.37 8.79 -3.99
C LEU A 116 -0.40 7.27 -3.76
N MET A 117 -0.53 6.45 -4.81
CA MET A 117 -0.48 4.99 -4.70
C MET A 117 0.86 4.49 -4.13
N LEU A 118 1.98 5.09 -4.52
CA LEU A 118 3.31 4.79 -3.95
C LEU A 118 3.47 5.28 -2.52
N ASP A 119 2.88 6.42 -2.19
CA ASP A 119 2.96 7.02 -0.87
C ASP A 119 2.19 6.20 0.17
N VAL A 120 1.05 5.61 -0.20
CA VAL A 120 0.29 4.69 0.66
C VAL A 120 0.84 3.26 0.67
N SER A 121 1.61 2.84 -0.34
CA SER A 121 2.16 1.48 -0.39
C SER A 121 3.24 1.23 0.67
N LYS A 122 4.04 2.26 0.99
CA LYS A 122 5.10 2.20 2.02
C LYS A 122 4.56 1.86 3.41
N PRO A 123 3.59 2.60 3.99
CA PRO A 123 3.06 2.27 5.32
C PRO A 123 2.38 0.89 5.36
N LEU A 124 1.81 0.42 4.25
CA LEU A 124 1.28 -0.94 4.13
C LEU A 124 2.39 -2.00 4.22
N GLU A 125 3.54 -1.77 3.58
CA GLU A 125 4.70 -2.66 3.70
C GLU A 125 5.23 -2.71 5.13
N GLU A 126 5.28 -1.57 5.81
CA GLU A 126 5.77 -1.49 7.18
C GLU A 126 4.89 -2.21 8.21
N ILE A 127 3.59 -2.38 7.93
CA ILE A 127 2.70 -3.24 8.75
C ILE A 127 2.73 -4.71 8.29
N GLY A 128 3.61 -5.06 7.36
CA GLY A 128 3.88 -6.42 6.92
C GLY A 128 3.05 -6.90 5.74
N ILE A 129 2.43 -5.99 4.97
CA ILE A 129 1.84 -6.27 3.64
C ILE A 129 2.95 -6.13 2.60
N GLN A 130 3.83 -7.12 2.56
CA GLN A 130 5.09 -7.04 1.83
C GLN A 130 4.91 -6.86 0.32
N LYS A 131 5.87 -6.13 -0.28
CA LYS A 131 6.01 -5.92 -1.73
C LYS A 131 4.86 -5.13 -2.36
N MET A 132 4.11 -4.34 -1.59
CA MET A 132 3.07 -3.48 -2.15
C MET A 132 3.68 -2.40 -3.06
N THR A 133 4.77 -1.76 -2.64
CA THR A 133 5.47 -0.76 -3.45
C THR A 133 6.01 -1.40 -4.73
N GLY A 134 6.58 -2.61 -4.60
CA GLY A 134 7.04 -3.40 -5.75
C GLY A 134 5.91 -3.82 -6.70
N THR A 135 4.70 -4.10 -6.21
CA THR A 135 3.52 -4.36 -7.05
C THR A 135 3.16 -3.11 -7.86
N VAL A 136 3.11 -1.94 -7.21
CA VAL A 136 2.78 -0.66 -7.86
C VAL A 136 3.81 -0.31 -8.94
N THR A 137 5.10 -0.39 -8.63
CA THR A 137 6.16 -0.04 -9.60
C THR A 137 6.23 -1.03 -10.76
N LYS A 138 6.09 -2.35 -10.51
CA LYS A 138 6.13 -3.37 -11.56
C LYS A 138 4.96 -3.24 -12.54
N GLU A 139 3.78 -2.86 -12.06
CA GLU A 139 2.65 -2.65 -12.96
C GLU A 139 2.79 -1.35 -13.75
N ALA A 140 3.35 -0.30 -13.13
CA ALA A 140 3.67 0.95 -13.82
C ALA A 140 4.71 0.80 -14.95
N GLU A 141 5.64 -0.15 -14.84
CA GLU A 141 6.58 -0.49 -15.92
C GLU A 141 5.89 -1.09 -17.15
N LYS A 142 4.82 -1.89 -16.95
CA LYS A 142 4.04 -2.48 -18.05
C LYS A 142 3.00 -1.52 -18.60
N THR A 143 2.39 -0.74 -17.71
CA THR A 143 1.28 0.17 -17.98
C THR A 143 1.61 1.54 -17.39
N PRO A 144 2.25 2.43 -18.18
CA PRO A 144 2.71 3.72 -17.67
C PRO A 144 1.56 4.54 -17.03
N PRO A 145 1.81 5.21 -15.90
CA PRO A 145 0.79 5.98 -15.16
C PRO A 145 0.48 7.35 -15.81
N THR A 146 0.42 7.41 -17.13
CA THR A 146 0.17 8.64 -17.88
C THR A 146 -1.26 8.73 -18.42
N THR A 147 -2.07 7.69 -18.24
CA THR A 147 -3.49 7.64 -18.64
C THR A 147 -4.35 7.02 -17.54
N ALA A 148 -5.68 7.18 -17.66
CA ALA A 148 -6.63 6.54 -16.77
C ALA A 148 -6.50 5.01 -16.79
N GLU A 149 -6.29 4.39 -17.95
CA GLU A 149 -6.10 2.94 -18.07
C GLU A 149 -4.86 2.47 -17.31
N GLY A 150 -3.75 3.22 -17.37
CA GLY A 150 -2.56 2.92 -16.59
C GLY A 150 -2.83 2.96 -15.09
N ILE A 151 -3.53 4.00 -14.62
CA ILE A 151 -3.90 4.11 -13.20
C ILE A 151 -4.86 3.00 -12.77
N LEU A 152 -5.85 2.66 -13.59
CA LEU A 152 -6.79 1.58 -13.31
C LEU A 152 -6.08 0.22 -13.22
N ALA A 153 -5.12 -0.06 -14.10
CA ALA A 153 -4.33 -1.29 -14.07
C ALA A 153 -3.46 -1.38 -12.81
N ILE A 154 -2.79 -0.29 -12.42
CA ILE A 154 -1.99 -0.24 -11.19
C ILE A 154 -2.89 -0.40 -9.95
N ALA A 155 -4.02 0.29 -9.91
CA ALA A 155 -5.00 0.16 -8.83
C ALA A 155 -5.58 -1.26 -8.73
N GLN A 156 -5.83 -1.90 -9.87
CA GLN A 156 -6.25 -3.31 -9.92
C GLN A 156 -5.18 -4.24 -9.34
N ALA A 157 -3.90 -4.05 -9.70
CA ALA A 157 -2.82 -4.85 -9.15
C ALA A 157 -2.67 -4.67 -7.63
N MET A 158 -2.88 -3.46 -7.11
CA MET A 158 -2.95 -3.20 -5.67
C MET A 158 -4.11 -3.95 -5.02
N GLU A 159 -5.32 -3.85 -5.59
CA GLU A 159 -6.51 -4.53 -5.07
C GLU A 159 -6.33 -6.05 -5.01
N GLU A 160 -5.84 -6.67 -6.08
CA GLU A 160 -5.56 -8.10 -6.13
C GLU A 160 -4.55 -8.51 -5.06
N LYS A 161 -3.51 -7.71 -4.85
CA LYS A 161 -2.53 -7.95 -3.80
C LYS A 161 -3.16 -7.85 -2.41
N LEU A 162 -3.97 -6.82 -2.15
CA LEU A 162 -4.69 -6.62 -0.89
C LEU A 162 -5.63 -7.80 -0.61
N ASN A 163 -6.45 -8.19 -1.58
CA ASN A 163 -7.37 -9.34 -1.48
C ASN A 163 -6.65 -10.65 -1.18
N ASN A 164 -5.53 -10.90 -1.87
CA ASN A 164 -4.71 -12.09 -1.63
C ASN A 164 -4.12 -12.12 -0.22
N VAL A 165 -3.69 -10.98 0.31
CA VAL A 165 -3.18 -10.89 1.68
C VAL A 165 -4.31 -11.03 2.69
N ASN A 166 -5.46 -10.38 2.45
CA ASN A 166 -6.64 -10.42 3.30
C ASN A 166 -7.14 -11.85 3.50
N LYS A 167 -7.33 -12.60 2.40
CA LYS A 167 -7.72 -14.00 2.45
C LYS A 167 -6.77 -14.83 3.31
N LYS A 168 -5.45 -14.69 3.10
CA LYS A 168 -4.44 -15.38 3.91
C LYS A 168 -4.50 -15.01 5.40
N GLN A 169 -4.78 -13.75 5.72
CA GLN A 169 -4.89 -13.33 7.13
C GLN A 169 -6.16 -13.87 7.78
N GLN A 170 -7.29 -13.85 7.07
CA GLN A 170 -8.56 -14.40 7.53
C GLN A 170 -8.47 -15.91 7.74
N ASP A 171 -7.90 -16.65 6.78
CA ASP A 171 -7.68 -18.09 6.90
C ASP A 171 -6.77 -18.42 8.10
N ALA A 172 -5.70 -17.64 8.30
CA ALA A 172 -4.81 -17.81 9.44
C ALA A 172 -5.49 -17.52 10.78
N LEU A 173 -6.39 -16.52 10.83
CA LEU A 173 -7.16 -16.16 12.02
C LEU A 173 -8.15 -17.26 12.38
N LYS A 174 -8.91 -17.76 11.40
CA LYS A 174 -9.86 -18.86 11.58
C LYS A 174 -9.16 -20.13 12.10
N ASN A 175 -8.03 -20.51 11.50
CA ASN A 175 -7.23 -21.64 11.96
C ASN A 175 -6.71 -21.47 13.40
N LEU A 176 -6.48 -20.24 13.85
CA LEU A 176 -6.04 -19.95 15.21
C LEU A 176 -7.20 -20.11 16.21
N GLU A 177 -8.38 -19.62 15.85
CA GLU A 177 -9.61 -19.75 16.63
C GLU A 177 -10.04 -21.23 16.77
N GLU A 178 -9.99 -22.00 15.69
CA GLU A 178 -10.31 -23.44 15.70
C GLU A 178 -9.37 -24.24 16.63
N LYS A 179 -8.06 -23.94 16.61
CA LYS A 179 -7.09 -24.56 17.51
C LYS A 179 -7.32 -24.20 18.98
N ALA A 180 -7.68 -22.95 19.27
CA ALA A 180 -8.00 -22.53 20.63
C ALA A 180 -9.25 -23.25 21.16
N ASN A 181 -10.30 -23.38 20.34
CA ASN A 181 -11.52 -24.08 20.71
C ASN A 181 -11.30 -25.57 20.95
N THR A 182 -10.45 -26.21 20.14
CA THR A 182 -10.11 -27.64 20.29
C THR A 182 -9.30 -27.89 21.57
N ALA A 183 -8.37 -26.99 21.92
CA ALA A 183 -7.58 -27.08 23.14
C ALA A 183 -8.38 -26.77 24.42
N ALA A 184 -9.47 -26.00 24.33
CA ALA A 184 -10.35 -25.69 25.46
C ALA A 184 -11.37 -26.79 25.77
N THR A 185 -11.51 -27.78 24.89
CA THR A 185 -12.48 -28.90 25.01
C THR A 185 -11.84 -30.24 25.38
N THR A 186 -10.51 -30.29 25.49
CA THR A 186 -9.69 -31.42 25.97
C THR A 186 -9.13 -31.14 27.36
#